data_AF-A0A3C1Z8Y9-F1
#
_entry.id   AF-A0A3C1Z8Y9-F1
#
_cell.length_a   1.000
_cell.length_b   1.000
_cell.length_c   1.000
_cell.angle_alpha   90.00
_cell.angle_beta   90.00
_cell.angle_gamma   90.00
#
_symmetry.space_group_name_H-M   'P 1'
#
loop_
_entity.id
_entity.type
_entity.pdbx_description
1 polymer ?
#
loop_
_entity_poly.entity_id
_entity_poly.type
_entity_poly.pdbx_seq_one_letter_code
_entity_poly.pdbx_strand_id
1 'polypeptide(L)'
;VNTFTDMHDIGDQMLGAGFQSPVMEMETLTLTYQTVTDLLRDLKAIGAQTVSTRSKSLMGKNKFQLMIKMYESYRKDGKLPATYEVIYGHAWKRQNELGKIQINNQ
;
A
#
# COMPACT_ATOMS: atom_id res chain seq x y z
N VAL A 1 -0.07 -2.63 -15.30
CA VAL A 1 0.11 -3.25 -13.97
C VAL A 1 1.03 -2.34 -13.17
N ASN A 2 0.70 -2.07 -11.91
CA ASN A 2 1.61 -1.32 -11.02
C ASN A 2 2.59 -2.31 -10.40
N THR A 3 3.85 -1.92 -10.29
CA THR A 3 4.84 -2.66 -9.52
C THR A 3 4.80 -2.12 -8.10
N PHE A 4 4.50 -2.98 -7.13
CA PHE A 4 4.60 -2.67 -5.71
C PHE A 4 5.94 -3.19 -5.17
N THR A 5 6.44 -2.57 -4.12
CA THR A 5 7.70 -2.93 -3.45
C THR A 5 7.58 -4.32 -2.79
N ASP A 6 8.59 -5.17 -2.97
CA ASP A 6 8.61 -6.51 -2.34
C ASP A 6 8.84 -6.41 -0.83
N MET A 7 8.42 -7.42 -0.06
CA MET A 7 8.65 -7.46 1.38
C MET A 7 10.13 -7.34 1.78
N HIS A 8 11.04 -7.88 0.97
CA HIS A 8 12.48 -7.80 1.23
C HIS A 8 12.99 -6.38 1.08
N ASP A 9 12.55 -5.67 0.04
CA ASP A 9 12.91 -4.28 -0.21
C ASP A 9 12.43 -3.37 0.94
N ILE A 10 11.27 -3.67 1.54
CA ILE A 10 10.78 -2.94 2.73
C ILE A 10 11.66 -3.25 3.93
N GLY A 11 12.02 -4.53 4.15
CA GLY A 11 12.93 -4.93 5.23
C GLY A 11 14.31 -4.25 5.12
N ASP A 12 14.88 -4.21 3.92
CA ASP A 12 16.14 -3.53 3.64
C ASP A 12 16.05 -2.02 3.89
N GLN A 13 14.95 -1.39 3.50
CA GLN A 13 14.69 0.02 3.80
C GLN A 13 14.57 0.27 5.32
N MET A 14 13.96 -0.64 6.08
CA MET A 14 13.91 -0.53 7.54
C MET A 14 15.31 -0.57 8.16
N LEU A 15 16.16 -1.50 7.72
CA LEU A 15 17.56 -1.57 8.15
C LEU A 15 18.32 -0.28 7.78
N GLY A 16 18.17 0.19 6.53
CA GLY A 16 18.78 1.43 6.05
C GLY A 16 18.32 2.67 6.83
N ALA A 17 17.09 2.68 7.35
CA ALA A 17 16.55 3.73 8.22
C ALA A 17 16.99 3.61 9.69
N GLY A 18 17.82 2.61 10.04
CA GLY A 18 18.36 2.41 11.38
C GLY A 18 17.45 1.63 12.34
N PHE A 19 16.38 1.03 11.84
CA PHE A 19 15.64 0.02 12.60
C PHE A 19 16.44 -1.28 12.69
N GLN A 20 16.19 -2.07 13.72
CA GLN A 20 16.94 -3.28 14.03
C GLN A 20 16.00 -4.47 14.19
N SER A 21 16.51 -5.63 13.79
CA SER A 21 15.82 -6.92 13.86
C SER A 21 14.41 -6.87 13.26
N PRO A 22 14.25 -6.44 11.99
CA PRO A 22 12.95 -6.45 11.34
C PRO A 22 12.43 -7.88 11.22
N VAL A 23 11.20 -8.08 11.68
CA VAL A 23 10.39 -9.28 11.43
C VAL A 23 9.30 -8.88 10.45
N MET A 24 9.29 -9.52 9.29
CA MET A 24 8.37 -9.23 8.20
C MET A 24 7.41 -10.39 8.00
N GLU A 25 6.13 -10.10 7.78
CA GLU A 25 5.09 -11.07 7.45
C GLU A 25 4.26 -10.53 6.28
N MET A 26 3.78 -11.42 5.41
CA MET A 26 2.92 -11.07 4.30
C MET A 26 1.70 -11.97 4.28
N GLU A 27 0.54 -11.35 4.11
CA GLU A 27 -0.72 -12.07 3.88
C GLU A 27 -1.41 -11.59 2.61
N THR A 28 -2.21 -12.49 2.02
CA THR A 28 -3.06 -12.18 0.87
C THR A 28 -4.51 -12.16 1.32
N LEU A 29 -5.16 -11.00 1.18
CA LEU A 29 -6.57 -10.80 1.51
C LEU A 29 -7.39 -10.57 0.24
N THR A 30 -8.57 -11.17 0.14
CA THR A 30 -9.55 -10.83 -0.90
C THR A 30 -10.75 -10.15 -0.27
N LEU A 31 -10.88 -8.85 -0.52
CA LEU A 31 -12.05 -8.07 -0.12
C LEU A 31 -13.11 -8.10 -1.22
N THR A 32 -14.38 -7.99 -0.84
CA THR A 32 -15.50 -8.04 -1.78
C THR A 32 -16.34 -6.78 -1.71
N TYR A 33 -16.70 -6.23 -2.87
CA TYR A 33 -17.37 -4.93 -3.00
C TYR A 33 -18.71 -5.05 -3.68
N GLN A 34 -19.67 -4.21 -3.29
CA GLN A 34 -20.97 -4.16 -3.96
C GLN A 34 -20.86 -3.47 -5.33
N THR A 35 -20.14 -2.35 -5.39
CA THR A 35 -19.99 -1.53 -6.60
C THR A 35 -18.53 -1.26 -6.92
N VAL A 36 -18.23 -1.01 -8.20
CA VAL A 36 -16.90 -0.58 -8.66
C VAL A 36 -16.48 0.72 -7.99
N THR A 37 -17.43 1.62 -7.73
CA THR A 37 -17.15 2.90 -7.06
C THR A 37 -16.69 2.74 -5.62
N ASP A 38 -17.18 1.73 -4.90
CA ASP A 38 -16.71 1.44 -3.53
C ASP A 38 -15.26 0.92 -3.57
N LEU A 39 -14.98 -0.01 -4.49
CA LEU A 39 -13.62 -0.52 -4.72
C LEU A 39 -12.66 0.63 -5.06
N LEU A 40 -13.02 1.51 -5.99
CA LEU A 40 -12.17 2.64 -6.39
C LEU A 40 -11.95 3.65 -5.26
N ARG A 41 -12.93 3.81 -4.36
CA ARG A 41 -12.81 4.68 -3.19
C ARG A 41 -11.77 4.14 -2.22
N ASP A 42 -11.78 2.83 -1.96
CA ASP A 42 -10.81 2.19 -1.07
C ASP A 42 -9.41 2.22 -1.66
N LEU A 43 -9.26 1.92 -2.96
CA LEU A 43 -7.97 2.06 -3.66
C LEU A 43 -7.42 3.49 -3.55
N LYS A 44 -8.30 4.50 -3.65
CA LYS A 44 -7.90 5.90 -3.47
C LYS A 44 -7.47 6.19 -2.04
N ALA A 45 -8.18 5.65 -1.04
CA ALA A 45 -7.88 5.86 0.38
C ALA A 45 -6.49 5.33 0.77
N ILE A 46 -6.07 4.21 0.17
CA ILE A 46 -4.73 3.62 0.40
C ILE A 46 -3.64 4.17 -0.55
N GLY A 47 -3.95 5.20 -1.35
CA GLY A 47 -2.99 5.82 -2.27
C GLY A 47 -2.73 5.04 -3.57
N ALA A 48 -3.43 3.94 -3.83
CA ALA A 48 -3.31 3.12 -5.04
C ALA A 48 -4.01 3.72 -6.29
N GLN A 49 -3.97 5.05 -6.44
CA GLN A 49 -4.59 5.78 -7.54
C GLN A 49 -3.62 6.19 -8.66
N THR A 50 -2.32 5.88 -8.51
CA THR A 50 -1.28 6.23 -9.48
C THR A 50 -1.17 5.14 -10.54
N VAL A 51 -1.20 5.52 -11.82
CA VAL A 51 -1.00 4.59 -12.95
C VAL A 51 0.12 5.15 -13.82
N SER A 52 1.13 4.32 -14.12
CA SER A 52 2.32 4.73 -14.88
C SER A 52 1.98 5.27 -16.28
N THR A 53 0.97 4.71 -16.94
CA THR A 53 0.49 5.14 -18.26
C THR A 53 -0.79 5.99 -18.18
N ARG A 54 -0.84 6.95 -17.24
CA ARG A 54 -2.00 7.84 -17.10
C ARG A 54 -2.16 8.74 -18.33
N SER A 55 -3.37 8.77 -18.89
CA SER A 55 -3.72 9.76 -19.92
C SER A 55 -3.62 11.19 -19.36
N LYS A 56 -3.02 12.11 -20.13
CA LYS A 56 -2.99 13.54 -19.78
C LYS A 56 -4.35 14.22 -19.87
N SER A 57 -5.34 13.57 -20.48
CA SER A 57 -6.71 14.08 -20.60
C SER A 57 -7.58 13.64 -19.43
N LEU A 58 -8.63 14.40 -19.15
CA LEU A 58 -9.64 14.02 -18.18
C LEU A 58 -10.36 12.75 -18.61
N MET A 59 -10.68 11.89 -17.64
CA MET A 59 -11.50 10.71 -17.89
C MET A 59 -12.94 11.15 -18.18
N GLY A 60 -13.37 10.97 -19.43
CA GLY A 60 -14.75 11.25 -19.84
C GLY A 60 -15.75 10.23 -19.30
N LYS A 61 -17.03 10.63 -19.21
CA LYS A 61 -18.14 9.79 -18.71
C LYS A 61 -18.24 8.44 -19.41
N ASN A 62 -18.12 8.41 -20.74
CA ASN A 62 -18.24 7.17 -21.52
C ASN A 62 -17.12 6.18 -21.20
N LYS A 63 -15.88 6.67 -21.05
CA LYS A 63 -14.73 5.83 -20.67
C LYS A 63 -14.89 5.27 -19.25
N PHE A 64 -15.39 6.09 -18.32
CA PHE A 64 -15.69 5.66 -16.96
C PHE A 64 -16.77 4.56 -16.93
N GLN A 65 -17.87 4.74 -17.66
CA GLN A 65 -18.93 3.73 -17.77
C GLN A 65 -18.45 2.42 -18.42
N LEU A 66 -17.60 2.52 -19.45
CA LEU A 66 -16.97 1.36 -20.05
C LEU A 66 -16.09 0.60 -19.04
N MET A 67 -15.31 1.31 -18.25
CA MET A 67 -14.47 0.72 -17.20
C MET A 67 -15.32 0.00 -16.14
N ILE A 68 -16.43 0.61 -15.69
CA ILE A 68 -17.38 -0.06 -14.78
C ILE A 68 -17.91 -1.36 -15.40
N LYS A 69 -18.37 -1.31 -16.65
CA LYS A 69 -18.87 -2.50 -17.36
C LYS A 69 -17.82 -3.61 -17.47
N MET A 70 -16.57 -3.26 -17.72
CA MET A 70 -15.48 -4.25 -17.77
C MET A 70 -15.23 -4.89 -16.41
N TYR A 71 -15.31 -4.12 -15.32
CA TYR A 71 -15.16 -4.65 -13.97
C TYR A 71 -16.26 -5.65 -13.60
N GLU A 72 -17.48 -5.48 -14.10
CA GLU A 72 -18.59 -6.42 -13.86
C GLU A 72 -18.28 -7.84 -14.34
N SER A 73 -17.39 -8.03 -15.32
CA SER A 73 -16.95 -9.37 -15.75
C SER A 73 -16.21 -10.16 -14.66
N TYR A 74 -15.69 -9.48 -13.64
CA TYR A 74 -15.01 -10.12 -12.49
C TYR A 74 -15.96 -10.42 -11.33
N ARG A 75 -17.24 -10.05 -11.40
CA ARG A 75 -18.20 -10.29 -10.31
C ARG A 75 -18.36 -11.78 -10.06
N LYS A 76 -18.23 -12.19 -8.80
CA LYS A 76 -18.45 -13.55 -8.31
C LYS A 76 -19.35 -13.50 -7.09
N ASP A 77 -20.31 -14.42 -7.01
CA ASP A 77 -21.25 -14.50 -5.88
C ASP A 77 -21.95 -13.17 -5.55
N GLY A 78 -22.27 -12.40 -6.60
CA GLY A 78 -22.93 -11.10 -6.48
C GLY A 78 -22.03 -9.94 -6.03
N LYS A 79 -20.72 -10.13 -5.84
CA LYS A 79 -19.77 -9.08 -5.43
C LYS A 79 -18.52 -9.01 -6.30
N LEU A 80 -17.86 -7.86 -6.31
CA LEU A 80 -16.60 -7.63 -7.02
C LEU A 80 -15.43 -7.95 -6.09
N PRO A 81 -14.59 -8.96 -6.41
CA PRO A 81 -13.41 -9.27 -5.61
C PRO A 81 -12.26 -8.30 -5.94
N ALA A 82 -11.50 -7.91 -4.92
CA ALA A 82 -10.20 -7.27 -5.05
C ALA A 82 -9.22 -7.92 -4.07
N THR A 83 -8.07 -8.37 -4.60
CA THR A 83 -7.03 -9.04 -3.81
C THR A 83 -5.93 -8.06 -3.47
N TYR A 84 -5.50 -8.08 -2.21
CA TYR A 84 -4.48 -7.22 -1.62
C TYR A 84 -3.40 -8.09 -1.01
N GLU A 85 -2.15 -7.69 -1.21
CA GLU A 85 -1.01 -8.19 -0.43
C GLU A 85 -0.75 -7.17 0.68
N VAL A 86 -0.83 -7.62 1.94
CA VAL A 86 -0.60 -6.79 3.11
C VAL A 86 0.70 -7.25 3.76
N ILE A 87 1.65 -6.33 3.91
CA ILE A 87 2.96 -6.61 4.50
C ILE A 87 3.00 -5.95 5.88
N TYR A 88 3.24 -6.76 6.90
CA TYR A 88 3.48 -6.34 8.27
C TYR A 88 4.98 -6.32 8.54
N GLY A 89 5.46 -5.25 9.17
CA GLY A 89 6.86 -5.13 9.60
C GLY A 89 6.93 -4.69 11.05
N HIS A 90 7.65 -5.45 11.87
CA HIS A 90 7.93 -5.12 13.26
C HIS A 90 9.43 -5.00 13.48
N ALA A 91 9.89 -3.90 14.07
CA ALA A 91 11.31 -3.68 14.34
C ALA A 91 11.53 -2.73 15.53
N TRP A 92 12.76 -2.74 16.04
CA TRP A 92 13.17 -1.90 17.15
C TRP A 92 14.02 -0.73 16.69
N LYS A 93 13.87 0.45 17.32
CA LYS A 93 14.79 1.57 17.12
C LYS A 93 15.60 1.78 18.39
N ARG A 94 16.93 1.76 18.29
CA ARG A 94 17.77 2.12 19.43
C ARG A 94 17.58 3.60 19.73
N GLN A 95 17.30 3.89 20.99
CA GLN A 95 17.33 5.25 21.50
C GLN A 95 18.79 5.61 21.73
N ASN A 96 19.34 6.54 20.94
CA ASN A 96 20.67 7.06 21.20
C ASN A 96 20.58 7.99 22.42
N GLU A 97 21.30 7.65 23.50
CA GLU A 97 21.56 8.57 24.61
C GLU A 97 22.64 9.61 24.20
N LEU A 98 22.40 10.37 23.13
CA LEU A 98 23.22 11.55 22.83
C LEU A 98 22.70 12.71 23.68
N GLY A 99 23.21 12.82 24.92
CA GLY A 99 22.87 13.93 25.81
C GLY A 99 23.39 13.90 27.25
N LYS A 100 24.07 12.84 27.72
CA LYS A 100 24.80 12.92 29.01
C LYS A 100 26.18 13.53 28.78
N ILE A 101 26.23 14.81 28.39
CA ILE A 101 27.44 15.60 28.58
C ILE A 101 27.63 15.70 30.09
N GLN A 102 28.57 14.94 30.65
CA GLN A 102 28.98 15.12 32.04
C GLN A 102 29.65 16.49 32.14
N ILE A 103 28.91 17.50 32.61
CA ILE A 103 29.49 18.78 32.99
C ILE A 103 30.14 18.57 34.36
N ASN A 104 31.39 18.10 34.36
CA ASN A 104 32.23 18.15 35.55
C ASN A 104 32.73 19.59 35.68
N ASN A 105 32.14 20.35 36.60
CA ASN A 105 32.71 21.62 37.04
C ASN A 105 33.49 21.35 38.34
N GLN A 106 34.82 21.37 38.22
CA GLN A 106 35.73 21.48 39.37
C GLN A 106 35.65 22.87 39.98
#